data_AF-A0A1W6NEF2-F1
#
_entry.id   AF-A0A1W6NEF2-F1
#
_cell.length_a   1.000
_cell.length_b   1.000
_cell.length_c   1.000
_cell.angle_alpha   90.00
_cell.angle_beta   90.00
_cell.angle_gamma   90.00
#
_symmetry.space_group_name_H-M   'P 1'
#
loop_
_entity.id
_entity.type
_entity.pdbx_description
1 polymer ?
#
loop_
_entity_poly.entity_id
_entity_poly.type
_entity_poly.pdbx_seq_one_letter_code
_entity_poly.pdbx_strand_id
1 'polypeptide(L)'
;MKFDWRYAFHSFWFLMVLMVLLSLTTAVDQVHGVRIALGVILGFLIVDSLWTWQYPYFNRLDRQGVTALINLGLFVVIAAFTLALKTAWSASVWGFMSFWLASIGGTLDGYLVRPTKVLVHQTRGDLRKKAEILRNSTH
;
A
#
# COMPACT_ATOMS: atom_id res chain seq x y z
N MET A 1 -17.97 -3.72 13.13
CA MET A 1 -16.64 -3.69 12.50
C MET A 1 -15.70 -2.89 13.39
N LYS A 2 -14.47 -3.38 13.65
CA LYS A 2 -13.46 -2.62 14.43
C LYS A 2 -12.45 -2.05 13.45
N PHE A 3 -12.46 -0.73 13.27
CA PHE A 3 -11.51 -0.01 12.43
C PHE A 3 -10.09 -0.15 12.98
N ASP A 4 -9.14 -0.58 12.13
CA ASP A 4 -7.73 -0.68 12.47
C ASP A 4 -6.98 0.57 11.98
N TRP A 5 -6.89 1.59 12.85
CA TRP A 5 -6.27 2.88 12.51
C TRP A 5 -4.79 2.76 12.11
N ARG A 6 -4.08 1.76 12.63
CA ARG A 6 -2.65 1.54 12.35
C ARG A 6 -2.48 1.06 10.93
N TYR A 7 -3.33 0.13 10.53
CA TYR A 7 -3.37 -0.36 9.16
C TYR A 7 -3.85 0.73 8.18
N ALA A 8 -4.87 1.49 8.57
CA ALA A 8 -5.37 2.61 7.78
C ALA A 8 -4.30 3.67 7.51
N PHE A 9 -3.57 4.07 8.57
CA PHE A 9 -2.51 5.06 8.48
C PHE A 9 -1.32 4.57 7.62
N HIS A 10 -0.94 3.30 7.76
CA HIS A 10 0.08 2.72 6.91
C HIS A 10 -0.35 2.71 5.44
N SER A 11 -1.58 2.28 5.14
CA SER A 11 -2.09 2.27 3.77
C SER A 11 -2.22 3.69 3.18
N PHE A 12 -2.67 4.66 3.97
CA PHE A 12 -2.64 6.08 3.58
C PHE A 12 -1.25 6.52 3.15
N TRP A 13 -0.22 6.31 3.99
CA TRP A 13 1.14 6.72 3.66
C TRP A 13 1.70 5.97 2.45
N PHE A 14 1.41 4.68 2.35
CA PHE A 14 1.78 3.87 1.20
C PHE A 14 1.21 4.47 -0.10
N LEU A 15 -0.08 4.76 -0.14
CA LEU A 15 -0.73 5.38 -1.30
C LEU A 15 -0.22 6.80 -1.56
N MET A 16 0.05 7.59 -0.52
CA MET A 16 0.61 8.93 -0.67
C MET A 16 1.99 8.92 -1.32
N VAL A 17 2.89 8.05 -0.85
CA VAL A 17 4.24 7.97 -1.42
C VAL A 17 4.19 7.53 -2.88
N LEU A 18 3.31 6.57 -3.21
CA LEU A 18 3.06 6.21 -4.60
C LEU A 18 2.67 7.43 -5.45
N MET A 19 1.66 8.19 -5.00
CA MET A 19 1.15 9.34 -5.74
C MET A 19 2.21 10.43 -5.93
N VAL A 20 3.07 10.62 -4.92
CA VAL A 20 4.21 11.54 -5.01
C VAL A 20 5.20 11.04 -6.07
N LEU A 21 5.54 9.76 -6.10
CA LEU A 21 6.46 9.21 -7.11
C LEU A 21 5.86 9.25 -8.52
N LEU A 22 4.56 8.96 -8.64
CA LEU A 22 3.83 9.05 -9.91
C LEU A 22 3.71 10.48 -10.43
N SER A 23 3.81 11.51 -9.57
CA SER A 23 3.80 12.91 -10.00
C SER A 23 4.93 13.24 -10.98
N LEU A 24 6.05 12.50 -10.94
CA LEU A 24 7.18 12.66 -11.87
C LEU A 24 6.78 12.44 -13.34
N THR A 25 5.72 11.66 -13.58
CA THR A 25 5.20 11.39 -14.94
C THR A 25 4.63 12.65 -15.60
N THR A 26 4.27 13.68 -14.82
CA THR A 26 3.75 14.96 -15.32
C THR A 26 4.85 15.85 -15.91
N ALA A 27 6.11 15.63 -15.52
CA ALA A 27 7.26 16.44 -15.94
C ALA A 27 7.91 15.95 -17.26
N VAL A 28 7.41 14.88 -17.86
CA VAL A 28 8.02 14.24 -19.04
C VAL A 28 6.99 13.99 -20.15
N ASP A 29 7.45 13.63 -21.35
CA ASP A 29 6.57 13.23 -22.45
C ASP A 29 5.80 11.93 -22.16
N GLN A 30 4.88 11.54 -23.05
CA GLN A 30 4.00 10.39 -22.79
C GLN A 30 4.77 9.06 -22.73
N VAL A 31 5.74 8.86 -23.62
CA VAL A 31 6.50 7.61 -23.72
C VAL A 31 7.37 7.42 -22.47
N HIS A 32 8.07 8.47 -22.05
CA HIS A 32 8.86 8.46 -20.83
C HIS A 32 7.96 8.39 -19.58
N GLY A 33 6.81 9.06 -19.59
CA GLY A 33 5.84 9.03 -18.48
C GLY A 33 5.30 7.62 -18.21
N VAL A 34 4.96 6.86 -19.25
CA VAL A 34 4.53 5.45 -19.11
C VAL A 34 5.63 4.60 -18.51
N ARG A 35 6.89 4.75 -18.97
CA ARG A 35 8.03 4.00 -18.43
C ARG A 35 8.28 4.32 -16.96
N ILE A 36 8.20 5.61 -16.57
CA ILE A 36 8.33 6.03 -15.17
C ILE A 36 7.18 5.43 -14.35
N ALA A 37 5.94 5.50 -14.82
CA ALA A 37 4.79 4.94 -14.11
C ALA A 37 5.00 3.44 -13.85
N LEU A 38 5.33 2.66 -14.88
CA LEU A 38 5.59 1.23 -14.74
C LEU A 38 6.75 0.93 -13.77
N GLY A 39 7.84 1.70 -13.86
CA GLY A 39 8.99 1.55 -12.96
C GLY A 39 8.64 1.86 -11.50
N VAL A 40 7.91 2.95 -11.27
CA VAL A 40 7.42 3.33 -9.92
C VAL A 40 6.52 2.24 -9.38
N ILE A 41 5.52 1.79 -10.15
CA ILE A 41 4.58 0.73 -9.77
C ILE A 41 5.33 -0.55 -9.39
N LEU A 42 6.23 -1.02 -10.25
CA LEU A 42 6.99 -2.25 -10.02
C LEU A 42 7.88 -2.13 -8.78
N GLY A 43 8.61 -1.02 -8.65
CA GLY A 43 9.45 -0.76 -7.48
C GLY A 43 8.62 -0.74 -6.19
N PHE A 44 7.44 -0.12 -6.23
CA PHE A 44 6.52 -0.09 -5.09
C PHE A 44 6.04 -1.47 -4.69
N LEU A 45 5.65 -2.32 -5.65
CA LEU A 45 5.22 -3.69 -5.38
C LEU A 45 6.33 -4.56 -4.78
N ILE A 46 7.58 -4.38 -5.24
CA ILE A 46 8.74 -5.08 -4.69
C ILE A 46 8.96 -4.66 -3.23
N VAL A 47 8.99 -3.35 -2.97
CA VAL A 47 9.21 -2.82 -1.61
C VAL A 47 8.07 -3.26 -0.68
N ASP A 48 6.81 -3.19 -1.12
CA ASP A 48 5.65 -3.67 -0.35
C ASP A 48 5.77 -5.15 -0.03
N SER A 49 6.15 -5.97 -1.03
CA SER A 49 6.31 -7.42 -0.85
C SER A 49 7.40 -7.75 0.17
N LEU A 50 8.56 -7.08 0.09
CA LEU A 50 9.66 -7.27 1.03
C LEU A 50 9.29 -6.81 2.44
N TRP A 51 8.63 -5.65 2.54
CA TRP A 51 8.20 -5.08 3.82
C TRP A 51 7.17 -5.96 4.52
N THR A 52 6.12 -6.35 3.80
CA THR A 52 5.03 -7.18 4.33
C THR A 52 5.49 -8.60 4.68
N TRP A 53 6.50 -9.11 3.98
CA TRP A 53 7.17 -10.36 4.33
C TRP A 53 7.91 -10.28 5.66
N GLN A 54 8.61 -9.17 5.93
CA GLN A 54 9.33 -8.94 7.18
C GLN A 54 8.39 -8.57 8.34
N TYR A 55 7.32 -7.81 8.07
CA TYR A 55 6.34 -7.32 9.04
C TYR A 55 4.93 -7.87 8.74
N PRO A 56 4.60 -9.08 9.24
CA PRO A 56 3.34 -9.76 8.91
C PRO A 56 2.08 -9.00 9.34
N TYR A 57 2.18 -8.04 10.26
CA TYR A 57 1.07 -7.15 10.60
C TYR A 57 0.49 -6.43 9.39
N PHE A 58 1.34 -6.06 8.44
CA PHE A 58 0.96 -5.28 7.25
C PHE A 58 0.66 -6.16 6.03
N ASN A 59 0.78 -7.50 6.15
CA ASN A 59 0.56 -8.40 5.03
C ASN A 59 -0.86 -8.25 4.46
N ARG A 60 -0.96 -7.65 3.26
CA ARG A 60 -2.22 -7.38 2.56
C ARG A 60 -2.95 -8.66 2.20
N LEU A 61 -2.24 -9.71 1.77
CA LEU A 61 -2.88 -10.97 1.38
C LEU A 61 -3.49 -11.69 2.57
N ASP A 62 -2.75 -11.81 3.67
CA ASP A 62 -3.25 -12.48 4.88
C ASP A 62 -4.38 -11.68 5.55
N ARG A 63 -4.24 -10.35 5.57
CA ARG A 63 -5.17 -9.51 6.32
C ARG A 63 -6.36 -9.00 5.53
N GLN A 64 -6.23 -8.75 4.23
CA GLN A 64 -7.35 -8.29 3.38
C GLN A 64 -7.93 -9.45 2.57
N GLY A 65 -7.16 -10.48 2.23
CA GLY A 65 -7.62 -11.59 1.40
C GLY A 65 -7.91 -11.13 -0.02
N VAL A 66 -9.02 -11.60 -0.62
CA VAL A 66 -9.41 -11.26 -2.00
C VAL A 66 -9.61 -9.76 -2.19
N THR A 67 -9.96 -8.99 -1.15
CA THR A 67 -10.09 -7.53 -1.25
C THR A 67 -8.75 -6.82 -1.46
N ALA A 68 -7.62 -7.48 -1.23
CA ALA A 68 -6.30 -6.95 -1.63
C ALA A 68 -6.22 -6.72 -3.15
N LEU A 69 -6.92 -7.54 -3.94
CA LEU A 69 -7.00 -7.38 -5.40
C LEU A 69 -7.80 -6.13 -5.80
N ILE A 70 -8.77 -5.72 -4.97
CA ILE A 70 -9.53 -4.47 -5.19
C ILE A 70 -8.60 -3.27 -5.02
N ASN A 71 -7.71 -3.29 -4.02
CA ASN A 71 -6.72 -2.23 -3.81
C ASN A 71 -5.69 -2.17 -4.93
N LEU A 72 -5.21 -3.33 -5.41
CA LEU A 72 -4.39 -3.43 -6.61
C LEU A 72 -5.13 -2.90 -7.85
N GLY A 73 -6.42 -3.18 -7.99
CA GLY A 73 -7.26 -2.62 -9.04
C GLY A 73 -7.37 -1.11 -8.96
N LEU A 74 -7.63 -0.57 -7.77
CA LEU A 74 -7.65 0.87 -7.50
C LEU A 74 -6.30 1.53 -7.83
N PHE A 75 -5.21 0.85 -7.53
CA PHE A 75 -3.86 1.28 -7.84
C PHE A 75 -3.61 1.37 -9.36
N VAL A 76 -4.06 0.36 -10.13
CA VAL A 76 -4.00 0.36 -11.59
C VAL A 76 -4.86 1.49 -12.18
N VAL A 77 -6.07 1.69 -11.63
CA VAL A 77 -6.96 2.79 -12.05
C VAL A 77 -6.30 4.14 -11.81
N ILE A 78 -5.71 4.35 -10.63
CA ILE A 78 -4.99 5.60 -10.29
C ILE A 78 -3.80 5.83 -11.24
N ALA A 79 -3.02 4.80 -11.55
CA ALA A 79 -1.92 4.88 -12.51
C ALA A 79 -2.42 5.23 -13.92
N ALA A 80 -3.53 4.64 -14.35
CA ALA A 80 -4.15 4.96 -15.64
C ALA A 80 -4.68 6.41 -15.68
N PHE A 81 -5.35 6.86 -14.62
CA PHE A 81 -5.81 8.25 -14.48
C PHE A 81 -4.64 9.24 -14.51
N THR A 82 -3.55 8.91 -13.82
CA THR A 82 -2.30 9.70 -13.83
C THR A 82 -1.80 9.90 -15.25
N LEU A 83 -1.71 8.82 -16.03
CA LEU A 83 -1.21 8.87 -17.40
C LEU A 83 -2.17 9.59 -18.34
N ALA A 84 -3.48 9.43 -18.15
CA ALA A 84 -4.51 10.04 -18.98
C ALA A 84 -4.68 11.55 -18.76
N LEU A 85 -4.46 12.04 -17.53
CA LEU A 85 -4.72 13.43 -17.14
C LEU A 85 -3.46 14.26 -16.88
N LYS A 86 -2.27 13.71 -17.18
CA LYS A 86 -0.96 14.22 -16.75
C LYS A 86 -0.65 15.70 -17.07
N THR A 87 -1.31 16.28 -18.06
CA THR A 87 -1.01 17.64 -18.56
C THR A 87 -2.01 18.71 -18.11
N ALA A 88 -3.12 18.33 -17.49
CA ALA A 88 -4.22 19.27 -17.22
C ALA A 88 -4.19 19.88 -15.81
N TRP A 89 -3.47 19.27 -14.87
CA TRP A 89 -3.57 19.63 -13.45
C TRP A 89 -2.33 20.37 -12.95
N SER A 90 -2.56 21.47 -12.21
CA SER A 90 -1.50 22.12 -11.45
C SER A 90 -0.99 21.21 -10.32
N ALA A 91 0.19 21.50 -9.80
CA ALA A 91 0.76 20.76 -8.66
C ALA A 91 -0.16 20.77 -7.42
N SER A 92 -0.91 21.86 -7.20
CA SER A 92 -1.87 21.95 -6.09
C SER A 92 -3.06 21.00 -6.27
N VAL A 93 -3.60 20.90 -7.49
CA VAL A 93 -4.68 19.96 -7.82
C VAL A 93 -4.17 18.53 -7.69
N TRP A 94 -2.95 18.25 -8.16
CA TRP A 94 -2.32 16.94 -8.00
C TRP A 94 -2.20 16.54 -6.52
N GLY A 95 -1.65 17.42 -5.69
CA GLY A 95 -1.48 17.17 -4.26
C GLY A 95 -2.81 16.94 -3.55
N PHE A 96 -3.83 17.76 -3.86
CA PHE A 96 -5.17 17.62 -3.30
C PHE A 96 -5.83 16.28 -3.68
N MET A 97 -5.80 15.91 -4.96
CA MET A 97 -6.37 14.64 -5.44
C MET A 97 -5.63 13.43 -4.87
N SER A 98 -4.29 13.51 -4.80
CA SER A 98 -3.45 12.49 -4.19
C SER A 98 -3.81 12.25 -2.73
N PHE A 99 -3.94 13.34 -1.96
CA PHE A 99 -4.33 13.29 -0.56
C PHE A 99 -5.72 12.68 -0.37
N TRP A 100 -6.70 13.10 -1.17
CA TRP A 100 -8.06 12.57 -1.11
C TRP A 100 -8.12 11.08 -1.41
N LEU A 101 -7.48 10.63 -2.49
CA LEU A 101 -7.45 9.23 -2.89
C LEU A 101 -6.75 8.36 -1.84
N ALA A 102 -5.60 8.80 -1.34
CA ALA A 102 -4.87 8.07 -0.31
C ALA A 102 -5.65 8.01 1.00
N SER A 103 -6.36 9.10 1.36
CA SER A 103 -7.19 9.14 2.57
C SER A 103 -8.35 8.15 2.48
N ILE A 104 -9.10 8.16 1.37
CA ILE A 104 -10.19 7.21 1.14
C ILE A 104 -9.67 5.77 1.13
N GLY A 105 -8.59 5.50 0.38
CA GLY A 105 -7.99 4.17 0.29
C GLY A 105 -7.51 3.66 1.65
N GLY A 106 -6.81 4.50 2.42
CA GLY A 106 -6.37 4.17 3.76
C GLY A 106 -7.54 3.88 4.72
N THR A 107 -8.59 4.71 4.69
CA THR A 107 -9.79 4.49 5.50
C THR A 107 -10.49 3.18 5.15
N LEU A 108 -10.71 2.90 3.85
CA LEU A 108 -11.31 1.65 3.39
C LEU A 108 -10.49 0.44 3.85
N ASP A 109 -9.16 0.51 3.71
CA ASP A 109 -8.26 -0.54 4.18
C ASP A 109 -8.37 -0.79 5.69
N GLY A 110 -8.48 0.27 6.48
CA GLY A 110 -8.71 0.16 7.92
C GLY A 110 -10.00 -0.53 8.31
N TYR A 111 -11.04 -0.45 7.47
CA TYR A 111 -12.32 -1.13 7.68
C TYR A 111 -12.33 -2.57 7.17
N LEU A 112 -11.67 -2.83 6.04
CA LEU A 112 -11.68 -4.11 5.36
C LEU A 112 -10.66 -5.11 5.92
N VAL A 113 -9.65 -4.62 6.64
CA VAL A 113 -8.61 -5.47 7.19
C VAL A 113 -9.14 -6.40 8.29
N ARG A 114 -8.84 -7.70 8.19
CA ARG A 114 -9.22 -8.72 9.17
C ARG A 114 -8.47 -8.52 10.49
N PRO A 115 -9.10 -8.74 11.65
CA PRO A 115 -8.42 -8.65 12.94
C PRO A 115 -7.22 -9.60 13.03
N THR A 116 -6.17 -9.18 13.74
CA THR A 116 -4.98 -10.00 13.98
C THR A 116 -4.51 -9.88 15.43
N LYS A 117 -3.85 -10.93 15.92
CA LYS A 117 -3.13 -10.93 17.21
C LYS A 117 -1.66 -10.54 17.06
N VAL A 118 -1.17 -10.43 15.82
CA VAL A 118 0.18 -9.93 15.53
C VAL A 118 0.24 -8.46 15.92
N LEU A 119 1.32 -8.05 16.58
CA LEU A 119 1.58 -6.65 16.91
C LEU A 119 2.34 -5.97 15.77
N VAL A 120 2.18 -4.65 15.64
CA VAL A 120 2.74 -3.86 14.52
C VAL A 120 4.25 -4.03 14.36
N HIS A 121 4.98 -4.15 15.47
CA HIS A 121 6.44 -4.25 15.49
C HIS A 121 6.96 -5.69 15.40
N GLN A 122 6.08 -6.70 15.45
CA GLN A 122 6.51 -8.10 15.41
C GLN A 122 6.96 -8.46 14.02
N THR A 123 8.23 -8.83 13.92
CA THR A 123 8.81 -9.34 12.69
C THR A 123 8.48 -10.80 12.49
N ARG A 124 8.71 -11.29 11.25
CA ARG A 124 8.62 -12.72 10.95
C ARG A 124 9.54 -13.57 11.84
N GLY A 125 10.72 -13.06 12.18
CA GLY A 125 11.65 -13.73 13.10
C GLY A 125 11.07 -13.89 14.51
N ASP A 126 10.44 -12.83 15.03
CA ASP A 126 9.80 -12.86 16.36
C ASP A 126 8.67 -13.88 16.42
N LEU A 127 7.85 -13.94 15.37
CA LEU A 127 6.74 -14.90 15.29
C LEU A 127 7.24 -16.35 15.20
N ARG A 128 8.33 -16.61 14.48
CA ARG A 128 8.97 -17.94 14.44
C ARG A 128 9.48 -18.35 15.81
N LYS A 129 10.24 -17.47 16.47
CA LYS A 129 10.75 -17.73 17.82
C LYS A 129 9.61 -17.97 18.81
N LYS A 130 8.52 -17.21 18.72
CA LYS A 130 7.32 -17.42 19.54
C LYS A 130 6.69 -18.80 19.28
N ALA A 131 6.60 -19.22 18.03
CA ALA A 131 6.06 -20.54 17.68
C ALA A 131 6.95 -21.69 18.20
N GLU A 132 8.27 -21.54 18.16
CA GLU A 132 9.22 -22.50 18.70
C GLU A 132 9.09 -22.66 20.22
N ILE A 133 9.00 -21.55 20.96
CA ILE A 133 8.79 -21.57 22.42
C ILE A 133 7.50 -22.28 22.77
N LEU A 134 6.39 -21.95 22.08
CA LEU A 134 5.10 -22.57 22.33
C LEU A 134 5.16 -24.09 22.11
N ARG A 135 5.76 -24.53 21.01
CA ARG A 135 5.93 -25.97 20.70
C ARG A 135 6.73 -26.69 21.78
N ASN A 136 7.80 -26.09 22.28
CA ASN A 136 8.65 -26.70 23.30
C ASN A 136 8.02 -26.67 24.70
N SER A 137 7.05 -25.78 24.96
CA SER A 137 6.34 -25.68 26.25
C SER A 137 5.09 -26.56 26.36
N THR A 138 4.60 -27.08 25.23
CA THR A 138 3.45 -28.00 25.17
C THR A 138 3.84 -29.48 25.19
N HIS A 139 5.15 -29.77 25.25
CA HIS A 139 5.73 -31.09 25.50
C HIS A 139 6.22 -31.17 26.94
#